data_AF-A0A454VY66-F1
#
_entry.id   AF-A0A454VY66-F1
#
_cell.length_a   1.000
_cell.length_b   1.000
_cell.length_c   1.000
_cell.angle_alpha   90.00
_cell.angle_beta   90.00
_cell.angle_gamma   90.00
#
_symmetry.space_group_name_H-M   'P 1'
#
loop_
_entity.id
_entity.type
_entity.pdbx_description
1 polymer ?
#
loop_
_entity_poly.entity_id
_entity_poly.type
_entity_poly.pdbx_seq_one_letter_code
_entity_poly.pdbx_strand_id
1 'polypeptide(L)'
;MGSVRVAIVGVGNCAASLVQGVEYYKDADPATKVPGLMHVQFGDYHVGDVEFVAAFDVDAEKVGLDLSDAIGASENNTIKICDVPNKGVTVQRGHTLDGLGKYYRETI
;
A
#
# COMPACT_ATOMS: atom_id res chain seq x y z
N MET A 1 -2.28 -8.31 -21.51
CA MET A 1 -2.14 -6.93 -21.02
C MET A 1 -1.17 -6.95 -19.85
N GLY A 2 -0.42 -5.86 -19.63
CA GLY A 2 0.68 -5.82 -18.66
C GLY A 2 0.25 -5.24 -17.32
N SER A 3 0.97 -5.55 -16.25
CA SER A 3 0.77 -4.96 -14.93
C SER A 3 1.47 -3.62 -14.76
N VAL A 4 0.91 -2.77 -13.89
CA VAL A 4 1.60 -1.58 -13.38
C VAL A 4 2.35 -1.97 -12.13
N ARG A 5 3.67 -2.18 -12.27
CA ARG A 5 4.54 -2.58 -11.16
C ARG A 5 4.83 -1.39 -10.24
N VAL A 6 4.27 -1.41 -9.05
CA VAL A 6 4.34 -0.32 -8.05
C VAL A 6 5.31 -0.68 -6.93
N ALA A 7 6.15 0.29 -6.56
CA ALA A 7 6.94 0.27 -5.34
C ALA A 7 6.42 1.33 -4.36
N ILE A 8 6.37 1.00 -3.07
CA ILE A 8 5.96 1.92 -2.00
C ILE A 8 7.19 2.36 -1.21
N VAL A 9 7.31 3.66 -0.95
CA VAL A 9 8.31 4.23 -0.03
C VAL A 9 7.57 4.92 1.10
N GLY A 10 7.68 4.36 2.31
CA GLY A 10 6.87 4.73 3.47
C GLY A 10 5.55 3.97 3.49
N VAL A 11 5.47 2.91 4.30
CA VAL A 11 4.28 2.07 4.48
C VAL A 11 3.42 2.66 5.60
N GLY A 12 2.95 3.89 5.38
CA GLY A 12 2.07 4.63 6.30
C GLY A 12 0.58 4.42 6.01
N ASN A 13 -0.28 5.22 6.65
CA ASN A 13 -1.73 5.22 6.42
C ASN A 13 -2.14 5.35 4.95
N CYS A 14 -1.45 6.18 4.16
CA CYS A 14 -1.73 6.31 2.72
C CYS A 14 -1.46 5.00 1.96
N ALA A 15 -0.35 4.32 2.29
CA ALA A 15 -0.02 3.02 1.70
C ALA A 15 -1.05 1.97 2.10
N ALA A 16 -1.48 1.97 3.37
CA ALA A 16 -2.52 1.08 3.85
C ALA A 16 -3.85 1.27 3.11
N SER A 17 -4.29 2.51 2.90
CA SER A 17 -5.51 2.79 2.14
C SER A 17 -5.37 2.45 0.65
N LEU A 18 -4.19 2.67 0.04
CA LEU A 18 -3.92 2.31 -1.35
C LEU A 18 -3.96 0.78 -1.56
N VAL A 19 -3.22 0.02 -0.75
CA VAL A 19 -3.14 -1.44 -0.87
C VAL A 19 -4.52 -2.08 -0.65
N GLN A 20 -5.27 -1.60 0.35
CA GLN A 20 -6.65 -2.02 0.57
C GLN A 20 -7.57 -1.61 -0.57
N GLY A 21 -7.45 -0.40 -1.09
CA GLY A 21 -8.28 0.09 -2.20
C GLY A 21 -8.10 -0.72 -3.48
N VAL A 22 -6.86 -1.05 -3.83
CA VAL A 22 -6.55 -1.95 -4.95
C VAL A 22 -7.17 -3.32 -4.73
N GLU A 23 -7.03 -3.90 -3.53
CA GLU A 23 -7.63 -5.20 -3.21
C GLU A 23 -9.17 -5.17 -3.26
N TYR A 24 -9.78 -4.14 -2.70
CA TYR A 24 -11.24 -4.01 -2.59
C TYR A 24 -11.91 -3.84 -3.97
N TYR A 25 -11.25 -3.17 -4.91
CA TYR A 25 -11.77 -2.91 -6.25
C TYR A 25 -11.11 -3.77 -7.36
N LYS A 26 -10.31 -4.78 -7.01
CA LYS A 26 -9.55 -5.58 -7.99
C LYS A 26 -10.43 -6.28 -9.04
N ASP A 27 -11.67 -6.60 -8.66
CA ASP A 27 -12.67 -7.30 -9.49
C ASP A 27 -13.84 -6.38 -9.90
N ALA A 28 -13.70 -5.06 -9.73
CA ALA A 28 -14.76 -4.12 -10.10
C ALA A 28 -15.06 -4.19 -11.60
N ASP A 29 -16.33 -4.08 -11.98
CA ASP A 29 -16.70 -3.97 -13.40
C ASP A 29 -16.18 -2.62 -13.96
N PRO A 30 -15.42 -2.61 -15.08
CA PRO A 30 -14.94 -1.39 -15.73
C PRO A 30 -16.03 -0.33 -16.01
N ALA A 31 -17.29 -0.75 -16.19
CA ALA A 31 -18.41 0.15 -16.42
C ALA A 31 -18.97 0.79 -15.13
N THR A 32 -18.59 0.30 -13.95
CA THR A 32 -19.08 0.80 -12.66
C THR A 32 -18.40 2.12 -12.29
N LYS A 33 -19.18 3.05 -11.73
CA LYS A 33 -18.64 4.27 -11.11
C LYS A 33 -18.26 3.99 -9.66
N VAL A 34 -16.97 4.06 -9.36
CA VAL A 34 -16.42 3.93 -8.02
C VAL A 34 -16.11 5.32 -7.44
N PRO A 35 -16.62 5.69 -6.26
CA PRO A 35 -16.27 6.96 -5.62
C PRO A 35 -14.76 7.13 -5.43
N GLY A 36 -14.23 8.29 -5.82
CA GLY A 36 -12.80 8.61 -5.73
C GLY A 36 -11.95 8.15 -6.91
N LEU A 37 -12.48 7.34 -7.82
CA LEU A 37 -11.82 6.98 -9.08
C LEU A 37 -12.49 7.66 -10.26
N MET A 38 -11.70 8.21 -11.17
CA MET A 38 -12.23 8.69 -12.45
C MET A 38 -12.76 7.54 -13.31
N HIS A 39 -12.01 6.43 -13.34
CA HIS A 39 -12.33 5.21 -14.08
C HIS A 39 -11.85 3.98 -13.31
N VAL A 40 -12.63 2.91 -13.33
CA VAL A 40 -12.18 1.58 -12.88
C VAL A 40 -11.12 1.01 -13.83
N GLN A 41 -11.29 1.27 -15.13
CA GLN A 41 -10.28 1.02 -16.15
C GLN A 41 -9.78 2.34 -16.74
N PHE A 42 -8.54 2.71 -16.44
CA PHE A 42 -7.90 3.94 -16.91
C PHE A 42 -7.00 3.65 -18.11
N GLY A 43 -7.51 3.93 -19.32
CA GLY A 43 -6.86 3.49 -20.55
C GLY A 43 -6.88 1.95 -20.62
N ASP A 44 -5.72 1.34 -20.77
CA ASP A 44 -5.58 -0.12 -20.82
C ASP A 44 -5.40 -0.78 -19.45
N TYR A 45 -5.41 -0.01 -18.35
CA TYR A 45 -5.12 -0.50 -17.00
C TYR A 45 -6.36 -0.52 -16.11
N HIS A 46 -6.72 -1.71 -15.65
CA HIS A 46 -7.70 -1.92 -14.59
C HIS A 46 -7.10 -1.63 -13.20
N VAL A 47 -7.92 -1.31 -12.19
CA VAL A 47 -7.44 -1.20 -10.80
C VAL A 47 -6.68 -2.46 -10.36
N GLY A 48 -7.19 -3.64 -10.76
CA GLY A 48 -6.56 -4.94 -10.51
C GLY A 48 -5.21 -5.16 -11.20
N ASP A 49 -4.83 -4.32 -12.17
CA ASP A 49 -3.52 -4.40 -12.83
C ASP A 49 -2.40 -3.73 -12.00
N VAL A 50 -2.75 -3.07 -10.88
CA VAL A 50 -1.77 -2.51 -9.95
C VAL A 50 -1.13 -3.65 -9.13
N GLU A 51 0.14 -3.91 -9.41
CA GLU A 51 0.91 -4.98 -8.77
C GLU A 51 1.98 -4.37 -7.86
N PHE A 52 1.84 -4.54 -6.55
CA PHE A 52 2.88 -4.13 -5.61
C PHE A 52 4.04 -5.12 -5.70
N VAL A 53 5.24 -4.62 -6.01
CA VAL A 53 6.43 -5.47 -6.25
C VAL A 53 7.59 -5.14 -5.32
N ALA A 54 7.51 -4.04 -4.58
CA ALA A 54 8.48 -3.65 -3.57
C ALA A 54 7.85 -2.70 -2.55
N ALA A 55 8.34 -2.73 -1.33
CA ALA A 55 7.99 -1.76 -0.30
C ALA A 55 9.22 -1.44 0.54
N PHE A 56 9.33 -0.19 0.99
CA PHE A 56 10.44 0.28 1.82
C PHE A 56 9.89 1.05 3.01
N ASP A 57 10.44 0.77 4.19
CA ASP A 57 10.19 1.54 5.40
C ASP A 57 11.47 1.63 6.24
N VAL A 58 11.42 2.39 7.32
CA VAL A 58 12.51 2.58 8.28
C VAL A 58 12.09 2.18 9.69
N ASP A 59 10.80 2.01 9.93
CA ASP A 59 10.19 1.56 11.18
C ASP A 59 10.47 0.06 11.41
N ALA A 60 10.97 -0.26 12.61
CA ALA A 60 11.33 -1.63 12.99
C ALA A 60 10.11 -2.56 13.07
N GLU A 61 8.91 -2.02 13.34
CA GLU A 61 7.69 -2.82 13.36
C GLU A 61 7.15 -3.14 11.96
N LYS A 62 7.71 -2.54 10.90
CA LYS A 62 7.29 -2.76 9.51
C LYS A 62 8.33 -3.52 8.69
N VAL A 63 9.61 -3.18 8.88
CA VAL A 63 10.70 -3.78 8.11
C VAL A 63 10.79 -5.28 8.37
N GLY A 64 10.82 -6.07 7.29
CA GLY A 64 10.85 -7.53 7.34
C GLY A 64 9.48 -8.21 7.33
N LEU A 65 8.39 -7.47 7.52
CA LEU A 65 7.03 -8.00 7.38
C LEU A 65 6.62 -8.11 5.91
N ASP A 66 5.59 -8.92 5.62
CA ASP A 66 4.88 -8.83 4.36
C ASP A 66 4.12 -7.50 4.27
N LEU A 67 3.97 -6.97 3.07
CA LEU A 67 3.20 -5.75 2.83
C LEU A 67 1.76 -5.85 3.37
N SER A 68 1.12 -7.02 3.32
CA SER A 68 -0.23 -7.22 3.89
C SER A 68 -0.30 -6.98 5.39
N ASP A 69 0.79 -7.25 6.10
CA ASP A 69 0.87 -7.11 7.56
C ASP A 69 1.37 -5.72 7.94
N ALA A 70 2.40 -5.22 7.22
CA ALA A 70 3.00 -3.91 7.48
C ALA A 70 2.03 -2.74 7.33
N ILE A 71 1.01 -2.86 6.48
CA ILE A 71 -0.02 -1.81 6.34
C ILE A 71 -0.87 -1.62 7.60
N GLY A 72 -0.92 -2.61 8.50
CA GLY A 72 -1.62 -2.52 9.79
C GLY A 72 -0.69 -2.47 11.01
N ALA A 73 0.63 -2.33 10.81
CA ALA A 73 1.62 -2.30 11.88
C ALA A 73 1.96 -0.88 12.34
N SER A 74 2.54 -0.75 13.55
CA SER A 74 2.90 0.51 14.18
C SER A 74 1.71 1.48 14.25
N GLU A 75 1.97 2.77 14.09
CA GLU A 75 1.00 3.86 14.20
C GLU A 75 0.03 3.96 13.01
N ASN A 76 0.01 2.97 12.11
CA ASN A 76 -1.01 2.92 11.06
C ASN A 76 -2.37 2.61 11.69
N ASN A 77 -3.35 3.47 11.44
CA ASN A 77 -4.66 3.47 12.07
C ASN A 77 -5.78 3.95 11.15
N THR A 78 -5.54 3.95 9.84
CA THR A 78 -6.60 4.22 8.85
C THR A 78 -7.70 3.18 8.93
N ILE A 79 -8.89 3.52 8.46
CA ILE A 79 -10.03 2.60 8.43
C ILE A 79 -9.69 1.34 7.63
N LYS A 80 -10.04 0.17 8.18
CA LYS A 80 -9.96 -1.12 7.47
C LYS A 80 -11.20 -1.33 6.62
N ILE A 81 -11.04 -1.38 5.30
CA ILE A 81 -12.16 -1.54 4.34
C ILE A 81 -12.23 -2.95 3.74
N CYS A 82 -11.13 -3.71 3.79
CA CYS A 82 -11.06 -5.09 3.34
C CYS A 82 -9.94 -5.85 4.06
N ASP A 83 -9.99 -7.18 3.97
CA ASP A 83 -8.84 -8.02 4.26
C ASP A 83 -7.91 -8.05 3.05
N VAL A 84 -6.60 -7.87 3.29
CA VAL A 84 -5.58 -7.94 2.26
C VAL A 84 -4.89 -9.29 2.38
N PRO A 85 -4.95 -10.17 1.36
CA PRO A 85 -4.23 -11.43 1.38
C PRO A 85 -2.71 -11.18 1.34
N ASN A 86 -1.93 -12.15 1.82
CA ASN A 86 -0.47 -12.10 1.76
C ASN A 86 0.00 -11.75 0.35
N LYS A 87 0.86 -10.74 0.23
CA LYS A 87 1.30 -10.20 -1.06
C LYS A 87 2.62 -10.80 -1.53
N GLY A 88 3.36 -11.50 -0.67
CA GLY A 88 4.69 -12.00 -0.97
C GLY A 88 5.72 -10.87 -1.15
N VAL A 89 5.44 -9.68 -0.61
CA VAL A 89 6.29 -8.49 -0.75
C VAL A 89 6.83 -8.12 0.61
N THR A 90 8.06 -8.53 0.90
CA THR A 90 8.74 -8.14 2.13
C THR A 90 9.09 -6.66 2.11
N VAL A 91 8.72 -5.94 3.17
CA VAL A 91 9.12 -4.54 3.38
C VAL A 91 10.61 -4.48 3.67
N GLN A 92 11.35 -3.80 2.80
CA GLN A 92 12.80 -3.65 2.90
C GLN A 92 13.19 -2.42 3.72
N ARG A 93 14.38 -2.46 4.33
CA ARG A 93 14.93 -1.29 5.03
C ARG A 93 15.37 -0.22 4.03
N GLY A 94 14.65 0.90 3.98
CA GLY A 94 15.06 2.08 3.22
C GLY A 94 16.22 2.83 3.87
N HIS A 95 16.71 3.92 3.28
CA HIS A 95 17.63 4.85 3.99
C HIS A 95 16.82 5.87 4.78
N THR A 96 17.16 6.09 6.06
CA THR A 96 16.39 7.01 6.93
C THR A 96 16.52 8.48 6.53
N LEU A 97 17.73 8.95 6.23
CA LEU A 97 18.02 10.36 5.94
C LEU A 97 17.32 11.29 6.97
N ASP A 98 16.55 12.26 6.48
CA ASP A 98 15.75 13.22 7.24
C ASP A 98 14.27 12.81 7.39
N GLY A 99 13.92 11.57 7.02
CA GLY A 99 12.53 11.08 7.01
C GLY A 99 11.88 10.90 8.39
N LEU A 100 12.66 10.97 9.48
CA LEU A 100 12.15 10.88 10.86
C LEU A 100 12.35 12.20 11.59
N GLY A 101 11.26 12.90 11.88
CA GLY A 101 11.25 14.09 12.73
C GLY A 101 11.40 13.75 14.21
N LYS A 102 11.52 14.78 15.07
CA LYS A 102 11.63 14.62 16.53
C LYS A 102 10.54 13.70 17.09
N TYR A 103 9.27 14.03 16.83
CA TYR A 103 8.14 13.32 17.43
C TYR A 103 8.01 11.89 16.91
N TYR A 104 8.31 11.65 15.63
CA TYR A 104 8.25 10.29 15.08
C TYR A 104 9.28 9.38 15.75
N ARG A 105 10.50 9.86 16.00
CA ARG A 105 11.54 9.11 16.74
C ARG A 105 11.20 8.87 18.21
N GLU A 106 10.27 9.62 18.79
CA GLU A 106 9.81 9.41 20.16
C GLU A 106 8.72 8.32 20.23
N THR A 107 8.18 7.91 19.08
CA THR A 107 7.07 6.94 18.98
C THR A 107 7.53 5.55 18.58
N ILE A 108 8.52 5.42 17.68
CA ILE A 108 9.02 4.15 17.13
C ILE A 108 10.43 3.77 17.60
#